data_AF-A0A1Y5CWS4-F1
#
_entry.id   AF-A0A1Y5CWS4-F1
#
_cell.length_a   1.000
_cell.length_b   1.000
_cell.length_c   1.000
_cell.angle_alpha   90.00
_cell.angle_beta   90.00
_cell.angle_gamma   90.00
#
_symmetry.space_group_name_H-M   'P 1'
#
loop_
_entity.id
_entity.type
_entity.pdbx_description
1 polymer ?
#
loop_
_entity_poly.entity_id
_entity_poly.type
_entity_poly.pdbx_seq_one_letter_code
_entity_poly.pdbx_strand_id
1 'polypeptide(L)' 'MANDKAPKASKSTKENKENKENKKNKKNTSLRLDNKTLKALKIHAIEIDSSVQKIIEQLIHNYLDEVKNK' A
#
# COMPACT_ATOMS: atom_id res chain seq x y z
N MET A 1 18.66 20.01 42.22
CA MET A 1 18.46 19.72 40.79
C MET A 1 17.40 18.63 40.69
N ALA A 2 16.14 19.00 40.51
CA ALA A 2 15.03 18.06 40.34
C ALA A 2 14.99 17.59 38.88
N ASN A 3 14.90 16.28 38.68
CA ASN A 3 14.77 15.66 37.35
C ASN A 3 13.30 15.63 36.95
N ASP A 4 12.87 16.59 36.15
CA ASP A 4 11.59 16.52 35.43
C ASP A 4 11.75 15.64 34.17
N LYS A 5 11.65 14.32 34.37
CA LYS A 5 11.42 13.38 33.27
C LYS A 5 9.91 13.35 33.00
N ALA A 6 9.44 14.22 32.12
CA ALA A 6 8.07 14.18 31.62
C ALA A 6 7.85 12.92 30.75
N PRO A 7 6.86 12.06 31.03
CA PRO A 7 6.42 11.06 30.09
C PRO A 7 5.37 11.69 29.18
N LYS A 8 5.75 12.08 27.96
CA LYS A 8 4.74 12.41 26.92
C LYS A 8 4.22 11.11 26.32
N ALA A 9 3.25 10.50 27.01
CA ALA A 9 2.30 9.59 26.39
C ALA A 9 1.19 10.41 25.73
N SER A 10 0.87 10.11 24.47
CA SER A 10 -0.49 9.84 23.97
C SER A 10 -0.68 10.25 22.50
N LYS A 11 -1.35 9.35 21.74
CA LYS A 11 -1.81 9.40 20.34
C LYS A 11 -0.80 9.08 19.23
N SER A 12 -0.67 7.78 18.90
CA SER A 12 -0.43 7.29 17.52
C SER A 12 -0.25 5.76 17.46
N THR A 13 -1.20 4.96 17.95
CA THR A 13 -1.03 3.49 18.00
C THR A 13 -2.11 2.65 17.34
N LYS A 14 -3.24 3.22 16.88
CA LYS A 14 -4.32 2.41 16.29
C LYS A 14 -4.20 2.19 14.77
N GLU A 15 -3.85 3.21 13.99
CA GLU A 15 -3.74 3.10 12.52
C GLU A 15 -2.53 2.27 12.04
N ASN A 16 -1.47 2.17 12.85
CA ASN A 16 -0.24 1.50 12.45
C ASN A 16 -0.25 -0.02 12.67
N LYS A 17 -1.27 -0.56 13.37
CA LYS A 17 -1.36 -2.00 13.69
C LYS A 17 -2.10 -2.79 12.61
N GLU A 18 -3.23 -2.28 12.12
CA GLU A 18 -3.98 -2.89 10.99
C GLU A 18 -3.13 -2.95 9.71
N ASN A 19 -2.35 -1.91 9.44
CA ASN A 19 -1.52 -1.84 8.24
C ASN A 19 -0.33 -2.85 8.27
N LYS A 20 0.08 -3.30 9.47
CA LYS A 20 1.11 -4.33 9.63
C LYS A 20 0.56 -5.75 9.49
N GLU A 21 -0.65 -6.03 9.98
CA GLU A 21 -1.27 -7.34 9.82
C GLU A 21 -1.70 -7.59 8.37
N ASN A 22 -2.27 -6.59 7.69
CA ASN A 22 -2.65 -6.71 6.28
C ASN A 22 -1.45 -6.99 5.35
N LYS A 23 -0.25 -6.50 5.67
CA LYS A 23 0.96 -6.81 4.89
C LYS A 23 1.40 -8.27 5.04
N LYS A 24 1.18 -8.92 6.18
CA LYS A 24 1.59 -10.32 6.43
C LYS A 24 0.79 -11.34 5.62
N ASN A 25 -0.43 -10.99 5.22
CA ASN A 25 -1.33 -11.90 4.51
C ASN A 25 -1.24 -11.80 2.98
N LYS A 26 -0.43 -10.86 2.44
CA LYS A 26 -0.24 -10.71 1.00
C LYS A 26 0.77 -11.73 0.48
N LYS A 27 0.38 -12.48 -0.55
CA LYS A 27 1.28 -13.39 -1.28
C LYS A 27 1.89 -12.66 -2.48
N ASN A 28 3.15 -12.97 -2.79
CA ASN A 28 3.82 -12.43 -3.96
C ASN A 28 3.39 -13.20 -5.22
N THR A 29 3.18 -12.47 -6.31
CA THR A 29 2.89 -13.03 -7.63
C THR A 29 3.89 -12.45 -8.63
N SER A 30 4.51 -13.32 -9.44
CA SER A 30 5.38 -12.85 -10.53
C SER A 30 4.53 -12.27 -11.65
N LEU A 31 4.73 -11.00 -11.95
CA LEU A 31 4.15 -10.32 -13.11
C LEU A 31 5.29 -9.93 -14.07
N ARG A 32 5.17 -10.31 -15.34
CA ARG A 32 6.10 -9.92 -16.39
C ARG A 32 5.42 -8.87 -17.27
N LEU A 33 6.05 -7.70 -17.37
CA LEU A 33 5.64 -6.60 -18.24
C LEU A 33 6.78 -6.31 -19.21
N ASP A 34 6.45 -5.85 -20.41
CA ASP A 34 7.47 -5.30 -21.29
C ASP A 34 8.01 -3.97 -20.74
N ASN A 35 9.19 -3.58 -21.23
CA ASN A 35 9.90 -2.41 -20.74
C ASN A 35 9.14 -1.09 -20.97
N LYS A 36 8.36 -0.97 -22.05
CA LYS A 36 7.62 0.27 -22.34
C LYS A 36 6.47 0.42 -21.35
N THR A 37 5.71 -0.65 -21.16
CA THR A 37 4.59 -0.69 -20.21
C THR A 37 5.05 -0.44 -18.78
N LEU A 38 6.12 -1.08 -18.33
CA LEU A 38 6.64 -0.87 -16.98
C LEU A 38 7.11 0.58 -16.74
N LYS A 39 7.72 1.22 -17.75
CA LYS A 39 8.13 2.64 -17.66
C LYS A 39 6.93 3.56 -17.55
N ALA A 40 5.94 3.39 -18.43
CA ALA A 40 4.71 4.19 -18.39
C ALA A 40 4.01 4.06 -17.04
N LEU A 41 3.87 2.83 -16.53
CA LEU A 41 3.24 2.55 -15.24
C LEU A 41 3.98 3.20 -14.06
N LYS A 42 5.32 3.22 -14.09
CA LYS A 42 6.13 3.88 -13.06
C LYS A 42 5.97 5.40 -13.09
N ILE A 43 5.99 6.00 -14.28
CA ILE A 43 5.78 7.45 -14.44
C ILE A 43 4.41 7.82 -13.87
N HIS A 44 3.37 7.10 -14.29
CA HIS A 44 2.02 7.34 -13.80
C HIS A 44 1.91 7.18 -12.28
N ALA A 45 2.56 6.17 -11.69
CA ALA A 45 2.58 6.00 -10.24
C ALA A 45 3.18 7.21 -9.51
N ILE A 46 4.20 7.85 -10.07
CA ILE A 46 4.80 9.06 -9.51
C ILE A 46 3.84 10.25 -9.64
N GLU A 47 3.19 10.41 -10.79
CA GLU A 47 2.26 11.52 -11.05
C GLU A 47 1.09 11.56 -10.05
N ILE A 48 0.60 10.39 -9.61
CA ILE A 48 -0.53 10.27 -8.68
C ILE A 48 -0.12 10.02 -7.22
N ASP A 49 1.16 10.20 -6.88
CA ASP A 49 1.73 9.92 -5.54
C ASP A 49 1.34 8.52 -5.00
N SER A 50 1.57 7.50 -5.82
CA SER A 50 1.23 6.11 -5.54
C SER A 50 2.38 5.15 -5.88
N SER A 51 2.13 3.85 -5.73
CA SER A 51 3.08 2.80 -6.11
C SER A 51 2.52 1.90 -7.19
N VAL A 52 3.40 1.35 -8.02
CA VAL A 52 3.05 0.32 -9.02
C VAL A 52 2.25 -0.81 -8.37
N GLN A 53 2.66 -1.27 -7.18
CA GLN A 53 1.95 -2.32 -6.46
C GLN A 53 0.50 -1.91 -6.15
N LYS A 54 0.28 -0.72 -5.60
CA LYS A 54 -1.07 -0.24 -5.24
C LYS A 54 -1.98 -0.12 -6.47
N ILE A 55 -1.44 0.39 -7.58
CA ILE A 55 -2.18 0.50 -8.85
C ILE A 55 -2.61 -0.88 -9.34
N ILE A 56 -1.69 -1.85 -9.37
CA ILE A 56 -2.01 -3.21 -9.82
C ILE A 56 -3.01 -3.89 -8.88
N GLU A 57 -2.85 -3.75 -7.56
CA GLU A 57 -3.81 -4.28 -6.58
C GLU A 57 -5.22 -3.71 -6.83
N GLN A 58 -5.35 -2.40 -7.03
CA GLN A 58 -6.64 -1.75 -7.31
C GLN A 58 -7.26 -2.22 -8.63
N LEU A 59 -6.47 -2.32 -9.71
CA LEU A 59 -6.95 -2.83 -10.99
C LEU A 59 -7.49 -4.27 -10.86
N ILE A 60 -6.80 -5.13 -10.11
CA ILE A 60 -7.24 -6.51 -9.86
C ILE A 60 -8.52 -6.54 -9.02
N HIS A 61 -8.61 -5.73 -7.96
CA HIS A 61 -9.82 -5.65 -7.14
C HIS A 61 -11.03 -5.22 -7.96
N ASN A 62 -10.90 -4.13 -8.73
CA ASN A 62 -11.97 -3.64 -9.60
C ASN A 62 -12.41 -4.70 -10.61
N TYR A 63 -11.47 -5.38 -11.27
CA TYR A 63 -11.78 -6.46 -12.19
C TYR A 63 -12.54 -7.61 -11.52
N LEU A 64 -12.11 -8.05 -10.33
CA LEU A 64 -12.77 -9.13 -9.60
C LEU A 64 -14.16 -8.74 -9.09
N ASP A 65 -14.34 -7.48 -8.70
CA ASP A 65 -15.65 -6.97 -8.28
C ASP A 65 -16.62 -6.90 -9.47
N GLU A 66 -16.15 -6.46 -10.65
CA GLU A 66 -16.93 -6.53 -11.89
C GLU A 66 -17.32 -7.96 -12.26
N VAL A 67 -16.43 -8.94 -12.06
CA VAL A 67 -16.70 -10.36 -12.33
C VAL A 67 -17.72 -10.95 -11.35
N LYS A 68 -17.67 -10.58 -10.06
CA LYS A 68 -18.59 -11.12 -9.04
C LYS A 68 -19.99 -10.51 -9.07
N ASN A 69 -20.10 -9.26 -9.53
CA ASN A 69 -21.38 -8.54 -9.62
C ASN A 69 -22.10 -8.78 -10.96
N LYS A 70 -21.67 -9.78 -11.72
CA LYS A 70 -22.22 -10.22 -13.00
C LYS A 70 -22.92 -11.57 -12.84
#